data_AF-A0A955JNH8-F1
#
_entry.id   AF-A0A955JNH8-F1
#
_cell.length_a   1.000
_cell.length_b   1.000
_cell.length_c   1.000
_cell.angle_alpha   90.00
_cell.angle_beta   90.00
_cell.angle_gamma   90.00
#
_symmetry.space_group_name_H-M   'P 1'
#
loop_
_entity.id
_entity.type
_entity.pdbx_description
1 polymer ?
#
loop_
_entity_poly.entity_id
_entity_poly.type
_entity_poly.pdbx_seq_one_letter_code
_entity_poly.pdbx_strand_id
1 'polypeptide(L)'
;MELETAIKGYGDARERLQGKWTSPVALSDLAVKIALYGTYIGDHLGSYRLSYELKRAQTYSEAIKAEMSATASENKARSDNAEDHAQILRLETVYKSLNNLVSVIQSRLKVLENEARSNV
;
A
#
# COMPACT_ATOMS: atom_id res chain seq x y z
N MET A 1 12.52 -6.63 3.44
CA MET A 1 11.57 -7.71 3.08
C MET A 1 11.14 -7.46 1.64
N GLU A 2 11.05 -8.50 0.82
CA GLU A 2 10.56 -8.38 -0.55
C GLU A 2 9.07 -8.00 -0.58
N LEU A 3 8.68 -7.20 -1.58
CA LEU A 3 7.30 -6.70 -1.73
C LEU A 3 6.27 -7.83 -1.75
N GLU A 4 6.50 -8.87 -2.55
CA GLU A 4 5.59 -10.02 -2.64
C GLU A 4 5.45 -10.77 -1.32
N THR A 5 6.52 -10.83 -0.52
CA THR A 5 6.46 -11.42 0.82
C THR A 5 5.61 -10.58 1.75
N ALA A 6 5.73 -9.25 1.68
CA ALA A 6 4.90 -8.35 2.48
C ALA A 6 3.42 -8.41 2.09
N ILE A 7 3.12 -8.46 0.79
CA ILE A 7 1.74 -8.60 0.27
C ILE A 7 1.13 -9.93 0.71
N LYS A 8 1.86 -11.04 0.56
CA LYS A 8 1.40 -12.36 1.01
C LYS A 8 1.20 -12.38 2.53
N GLY A 9 2.17 -11.86 3.29
CA GLY A 9 2.09 -11.78 4.74
C GLY A 9 0.89 -10.97 5.24
N TYR A 10 0.55 -9.87 4.54
CA TYR A 10 -0.67 -9.11 4.78
C TYR A 10 -1.93 -9.96 4.51
N GLY A 11 -1.98 -10.68 3.39
CA GLY A 11 -3.07 -11.62 3.07
C GLY A 11 -3.28 -12.65 4.17
N ASP A 12 -2.23 -13.34 4.57
CA ASP A 12 -2.26 -14.37 5.62
C ASP A 12 -2.67 -13.79 6.99
N ALA A 13 -2.23 -12.55 7.30
CA ALA A 13 -2.64 -11.87 8.53
C ALA A 13 -4.12 -11.49 8.52
N ARG A 14 -4.64 -11.04 7.36
CA ARG A 14 -6.04 -10.69 7.16
C ARG A 14 -6.96 -11.91 7.27
N GLU A 15 -6.56 -13.07 6.75
CA GLU A 15 -7.34 -14.30 6.90
C GLU A 15 -7.42 -14.74 8.37
N ARG A 16 -6.29 -14.74 9.06
CA ARG A 16 -6.23 -15.08 10.50
C ARG A 16 -7.08 -14.16 11.38
N LEU A 17 -7.33 -12.92 10.93
CA LEU A 17 -8.13 -11.95 11.67
C LEU A 17 -9.60 -12.35 11.80
N GLN A 18 -10.15 -13.09 10.83
CA GLN A 18 -11.59 -13.41 10.77
C GLN A 18 -12.13 -14.09 12.03
N GLY A 19 -11.30 -14.90 12.72
CA GLY A 19 -11.67 -15.59 13.97
C GLY A 19 -11.20 -14.91 15.26
N LYS A 20 -10.62 -13.70 15.21
CA LYS A 20 -9.88 -13.11 16.34
C LYS A 20 -10.46 -11.79 16.86
N TRP A 21 -11.58 -11.33 16.32
CA TRP A 21 -12.21 -10.02 16.64
C TRP A 21 -12.63 -9.79 18.10
N THR A 22 -12.64 -10.85 18.91
CA THR A 22 -13.00 -10.81 20.33
C THR A 22 -11.80 -10.98 21.26
N SER A 23 -10.60 -11.24 20.72
CA SER A 23 -9.38 -11.47 21.51
C SER A 23 -8.46 -10.24 21.42
N PRO A 24 -8.37 -9.42 22.49
CA PRO A 24 -7.55 -8.20 22.47
C PRO A 24 -6.07 -8.49 22.19
N VAL A 25 -5.52 -9.54 22.80
CA VAL A 25 -4.11 -9.93 22.60
C VAL A 25 -3.85 -10.29 21.15
N ALA A 26 -4.70 -11.16 20.58
CA ALA A 26 -4.52 -11.62 19.21
C ALA A 26 -4.75 -10.50 18.17
N LEU A 27 -5.65 -9.56 18.47
CA LEU A 27 -5.86 -8.35 17.66
C LEU A 27 -4.65 -7.42 17.69
N SER A 28 -4.07 -7.18 18.88
CA SER A 28 -2.88 -6.35 19.03
C SER A 28 -1.70 -6.92 18.24
N ASP A 29 -1.43 -8.22 18.37
CA ASP A 29 -0.37 -8.90 17.64
C ASP A 29 -0.57 -8.83 16.11
N LEU A 30 -1.80 -9.01 15.64
CA LEU A 30 -2.11 -8.91 14.22
C LEU A 30 -1.99 -7.47 13.73
N ALA A 31 -2.40 -6.47 14.52
CA ALA A 31 -2.25 -5.06 14.17
C ALA A 31 -0.78 -4.70 13.94
N VAL A 32 0.12 -5.12 14.82
CA VAL A 32 1.56 -4.88 14.68
C VAL A 32 2.11 -5.56 13.43
N LYS A 33 1.74 -6.82 13.16
CA LYS A 33 2.19 -7.55 11.97
C LYS A 33 1.70 -6.88 10.68
N ILE A 34 0.42 -6.51 10.63
CA ILE A 34 -0.18 -5.82 9.49
C ILE A 34 0.50 -4.47 9.28
N ALA A 35 0.73 -3.70 10.34
CA ALA A 35 1.43 -2.41 10.25
C ALA A 35 2.86 -2.58 9.71
N LEU A 36 3.60 -3.60 10.17
CA LEU A 36 4.94 -3.89 9.68
C LEU A 36 4.95 -4.22 8.18
N TYR A 37 4.04 -5.08 7.71
CA TYR A 37 3.90 -5.34 6.27
C TYR A 37 3.51 -4.06 5.51
N GLY A 38 2.68 -3.22 6.13
CA GLY A 38 2.32 -1.90 5.63
C GLY A 38 3.55 -1.03 5.38
N THR A 39 4.45 -0.91 6.35
CA THR A 39 5.69 -0.14 6.20
C THR A 39 6.49 -0.61 5.00
N TYR A 40 6.72 -1.92 4.84
CA TYR A 40 7.45 -2.44 3.68
C TYR A 40 6.74 -2.15 2.35
N ILE A 41 5.42 -2.34 2.28
CA ILE A 41 4.64 -2.01 1.08
C ILE A 41 4.72 -0.51 0.77
N GLY A 42 4.68 0.35 1.79
CA GLY A 42 4.81 1.79 1.68
C GLY A 42 6.17 2.23 1.14
N ASP A 43 7.26 1.63 1.63
CA ASP A 43 8.63 1.92 1.17
C ASP A 43 8.82 1.52 -0.31
N HIS A 44 8.31 0.34 -0.69
CA HIS A 44 8.31 -0.12 -2.09
C HIS A 44 7.46 0.80 -2.97
N LEU A 45 6.27 1.21 -2.51
CA LEU A 45 5.41 2.15 -3.23
C LEU A 45 6.10 3.50 -3.46
N GLY A 46 6.79 4.03 -2.45
CA GLY A 46 7.59 5.25 -2.58
C GLY A 46 8.70 5.11 -3.63
N SER A 47 9.39 3.97 -3.63
CA SER A 47 10.44 3.65 -4.59
C SER A 47 9.91 3.53 -6.03
N TYR A 48 8.76 2.86 -6.21
CA TYR A 48 8.09 2.75 -7.52
C TYR A 48 7.66 4.11 -8.06
N ARG A 49 7.07 4.97 -7.23
CA ARG A 49 6.68 6.33 -7.63
C ARG A 49 7.87 7.15 -8.10
N LEU A 50 8.98 7.10 -7.38
CA LEU A 50 10.21 7.78 -7.78
C LEU A 50 10.72 7.26 -9.12
N SER A 51 10.79 5.93 -9.30
CA SER A 51 11.23 5.34 -10.56
C SER A 51 10.31 5.71 -11.73
N TYR A 52 8.99 5.72 -11.51
CA TYR A 52 8.02 6.10 -12.53
C TYR A 52 8.20 7.55 -12.99
N GLU A 53 8.32 8.50 -12.06
CA GLU A 53 8.52 9.92 -12.41
C GLU A 53 9.84 10.13 -13.16
N LEU A 54 10.92 9.46 -12.75
CA LEU A 54 12.20 9.52 -13.45
C LEU A 54 12.10 8.97 -14.88
N LYS A 55 11.51 7.78 -15.07
CA LYS A 55 11.32 7.19 -16.40
C LYS A 55 10.42 8.06 -17.27
N ARG A 56 9.30 8.55 -16.74
CA ARG A 56 8.37 9.42 -17.46
C ARG A 56 9.05 10.71 -17.91
N ALA A 57 9.83 11.35 -17.04
CA ALA A 57 10.60 12.54 -17.39
C ALA A 57 11.66 12.24 -18.45
N GLN A 58 12.32 11.07 -18.38
CA GLN A 58 13.27 10.62 -19.38
C GLN A 58 12.58 10.42 -20.75
N THR A 59 11.49 9.65 -20.81
CA THR A 59 10.74 9.43 -22.05
C THR A 59 10.25 10.74 -22.67
N TYR A 60 9.79 11.68 -21.84
CA TYR A 60 9.41 13.01 -22.29
C TYR A 60 10.59 13.78 -22.89
N SER A 61 11.74 13.79 -22.20
CA SER A 61 12.94 14.48 -22.68
C SER A 61 13.46 13.89 -23.99
N GLU A 62 13.44 12.57 -24.12
CA GLU A 62 13.83 11.87 -25.35
C GLU A 62 12.89 12.19 -26.52
N ALA A 63 11.58 12.24 -26.27
CA ALA A 63 10.59 12.62 -27.28
C ALA A 63 10.77 14.07 -27.76
N ILE A 64 11.07 15.00 -26.83
CA ILE A 64 11.37 16.40 -27.18
C ILE A 64 12.66 16.50 -28.00
N LYS A 65 13.71 15.74 -27.64
CA LYS A 65 14.96 15.66 -28.43
C LYS A 65 14.75 15.08 -29.82
N ALA A 66 13.72 14.23 -29.98
CA ALA A 66 13.28 13.70 -31.26
C ALA A 66 12.32 14.65 -32.02
N GLU A 67 12.29 15.93 -31.64
CA GLU A 67 11.49 16.99 -32.28
C GLU A 67 9.97 16.75 -32.25
N MET A 68 9.48 15.87 -31.35
CA MET A 68 8.05 15.73 -31.13
C MET A 68 7.48 16.98 -30.46
N SER A 69 6.25 17.35 -30.79
CA SER A 69 5.56 18.45 -30.09
C SER A 69 5.42 18.13 -28.59
N ALA A 70 5.30 19.16 -27.77
CA ALA A 70 5.13 18.99 -26.32
C ALA A 70 3.94 18.08 -25.96
N THR A 71 2.82 18.23 -26.68
CA THR A 71 1.63 17.38 -26.50
C THR A 71 1.90 15.93 -26.89
N ALA A 72 2.57 15.70 -28.01
CA ALA A 72 2.89 14.35 -28.47
C ALA A 72 3.90 13.66 -27.52
N SER A 73 4.86 14.42 -27.01
CA SER A 73 5.86 13.96 -26.03
C SER A 73 5.22 13.56 -24.71
N GLU A 74 4.27 14.35 -24.20
CA GLU A 74 3.51 14.04 -22.98
C GLU A 74 2.65 12.78 -23.16
N ASN A 75 1.96 12.65 -24.30
CA ASN A 75 1.16 11.47 -24.61
C ASN A 75 2.02 10.21 -24.70
N LYS A 76 3.20 10.31 -25.32
CA LYS A 76 4.16 9.21 -25.37
C LYS A 76 4.66 8.82 -23.99
N ALA A 77 5.09 9.80 -23.18
CA ALA A 77 5.57 9.55 -21.82
C ALA A 77 4.52 8.90 -20.93
N ARG A 78 3.23 9.25 -21.09
CA ARG A 78 2.14 8.58 -20.37
C ARG A 78 1.90 7.15 -20.86
N SER A 79 1.89 6.94 -22.16
CA SER A 79 1.57 5.65 -22.77
C SER A 79 2.65 4.62 -22.49
N ASP A 80 3.92 5.01 -22.66
CA ASP A 80 5.07 4.11 -22.49
C ASP A 80 5.31 3.72 -21.02
N ASN A 81 4.78 4.49 -20.06
CA ASN A 81 4.91 4.24 -18.63
C ASN A 81 3.58 3.79 -17.97
N ALA A 82 2.58 3.41 -18.77
CA ALA A 82 1.25 3.05 -18.27
C ALA A 82 1.25 1.81 -17.36
N GLU A 83 2.10 0.82 -17.63
CA GLU A 83 2.23 -0.40 -16.81
C GLU A 83 2.78 -0.10 -15.42
N ASP A 84 3.84 0.71 -15.34
CA ASP A 84 4.43 1.17 -14.08
C ASP A 84 3.38 1.95 -13.26
N HIS A 85 2.59 2.81 -13.91
CA HIS A 85 1.49 3.52 -13.28
C HIS A 85 0.40 2.56 -12.76
N ALA A 86 0.03 1.54 -13.53
CA ALA A 86 -0.94 0.54 -13.10
C ALA A 86 -0.45 -0.26 -11.88
N GLN A 87 0.85 -0.58 -11.82
CA GLN A 87 1.45 -1.23 -10.66
C GLN A 87 1.39 -0.34 -9.41
N ILE A 88 1.69 0.95 -9.55
CA ILE A 88 1.57 1.93 -8.46
C ILE A 88 0.12 1.96 -7.93
N LEU A 89 -0.88 2.07 -8.80
CA LEU A 89 -2.30 2.10 -8.41
C LEU A 89 -2.72 0.82 -7.67
N ARG A 90 -2.23 -0.35 -8.11
CA ARG A 90 -2.48 -1.62 -7.43
C ARG A 90 -1.89 -1.60 -6.02
N LEU A 91 -0.66 -1.15 -5.85
CA LEU A 91 0.01 -1.07 -4.55
C LEU A 91 -0.65 -0.04 -3.63
N GLU A 92 -1.06 1.10 -4.15
CA GLU A 92 -1.83 2.11 -3.40
C GLU A 92 -3.14 1.53 -2.85
N THR A 93 -3.84 0.74 -3.66
CA THR A 93 -5.08 0.09 -3.25
C THR A 93 -4.84 -0.87 -2.09
N VAL A 94 -3.79 -1.70 -2.18
CA VAL A 94 -3.40 -2.63 -1.10
C VAL A 94 -3.00 -1.85 0.15
N TYR A 95 -2.13 -0.84 0.02
CA TYR A 95 -1.64 -0.03 1.13
C TYR A 95 -2.76 0.72 1.85
N LYS A 96 -3.72 1.29 1.10
CA LYS A 96 -4.91 1.94 1.66
C LYS A 96 -5.80 0.95 2.40
N SER A 97 -6.05 -0.23 1.81
CA SER A 97 -6.83 -1.29 2.46
C SER A 97 -6.19 -1.75 3.76
N LEU A 98 -4.87 -1.88 3.77
CA LEU A 98 -4.08 -2.22 4.94
C LEU A 98 -4.22 -1.18 6.05
N ASN A 99 -4.01 0.11 5.75
CA ASN A 99 -4.12 1.18 6.74
C ASN A 99 -5.52 1.26 7.35
N ASN A 100 -6.56 1.14 6.51
CA ASN A 100 -7.94 1.08 6.99
C ASN A 100 -8.15 -0.10 7.95
N LEU A 101 -7.58 -1.27 7.65
CA LEU A 101 -7.69 -2.44 8.51
C LEU A 101 -7.03 -2.23 9.87
N VAL A 102 -5.85 -1.61 9.91
CA VAL A 102 -5.17 -1.24 11.17
C VAL A 102 -6.06 -0.31 12.00
N SER A 103 -6.65 0.73 11.39
CA SER A 103 -7.56 1.64 12.09
C SER A 103 -8.81 0.93 12.63
N VAL A 104 -9.37 -0.02 11.88
CA VAL A 104 -10.51 -0.83 12.34
C VAL A 104 -10.12 -1.69 13.54
N ILE A 105 -8.94 -2.33 13.52
CA ILE A 105 -8.45 -3.14 14.65
C ILE A 105 -8.24 -2.25 15.89
N GLN A 106 -7.63 -1.08 15.74
CA GLN A 106 -7.43 -0.12 16.84
C GLN A 106 -8.77 0.33 17.45
N SER A 107 -9.77 0.62 16.61
CA SER A 107 -11.11 0.96 17.07
C SER A 107 -11.75 -0.20 17.85
N ARG A 108 -11.63 -1.44 17.35
CA ARG A 108 -12.16 -2.62 18.03
C ARG A 108 -11.48 -2.86 19.38
N LEU A 109 -10.17 -2.70 19.46
CA LEU A 109 -9.41 -2.81 20.71
C LEU A 109 -9.93 -1.81 21.76
N LYS A 110 -10.20 -0.57 21.36
CA LYS A 110 -10.78 0.46 22.25
C LYS A 110 -12.17 0.07 22.76
N VAL A 111 -13.01 -0.52 21.90
CA VAL A 111 -14.33 -1.03 22.30
C VAL A 111 -14.19 -2.14 23.34
N LEU A 112 -13.33 -3.13 23.09
CA LEU A 112 -13.09 -4.23 24.03
C LEU A 112 -12.52 -3.75 25.37
N GLU A 113 -11.63 -2.75 25.36
CA GLU A 113 -11.10 -2.12 26.57
C GLU A 113 -12.21 -1.43 27.38
N ASN A 114 -13.15 -0.76 26.70
CA ASN A 114 -14.30 -0.12 27.36
C ASN A 114 -15.26 -1.16 27.93
N GLU A 115 -15.58 -2.20 27.18
CA GLU A 115 -16.41 -3.32 27.66
C GLU A 115 -15.78 -3.98 28.90
N ALA A 116 -14.46 -4.18 28.90
CA ALA A 116 -13.77 -4.71 30.08
C ALA A 116 -13.83 -3.75 31.28
N ARG A 117 -13.70 -2.44 31.06
CA ARG A 117 -13.81 -1.43 32.13
C ARG A 117 -15.22 -1.29 32.71
N SER A 118 -16.26 -1.44 31.90
CA SER A 118 -17.65 -1.31 32.36
C SER A 118 -18.21 -2.57 33.03
N ASN A 119 -17.54 -3.72 32.88
CA ASN A 119 -17.90 -4.99 33.51
C ASN A 119 -17.12 -5.30 34.80
N VAL A 120 -16.29 -4.35 35.25
CA VAL A 120 -15.56 -4.36 36.53
C VAL A 120 -16.18 -3.30 37.44
#